data_AF-A0A0U2V868-F1
#
_entry.id   AF-A0A0U2V868-F1
#
_cell.length_a   1.000
_cell.length_b   1.000
_cell.length_c   1.000
_cell.angle_alpha   90.00
_cell.angle_beta   90.00
_cell.angle_gamma   90.00
#
_symmetry.space_group_name_H-M   'P 1'
#
loop_
_entity.id
_entity.type
_entity.pdbx_description
1 polymer ?
#
loop_
_entity_poly.entity_id
_entity_poly.type
_entity_poly.pdbx_seq_one_letter_code
_entity_poly.pdbx_strand_id
1 'polypeptide(L)'
;MTTIDIYGMDLSAPVRIVQMTAECLGIKYNFKKVDLLAGENMTPEYLKINPMHNIPAVVDGDLNMNESRAVAGYLVNKYGKDDKLYPKDPVTRYYVDHRLYFDMGVLYKAFGDIVYPVMFGSFKAEQK
;
A
#
# COMPACT_ATOMS: atom_id res chain seq x y z
N MET A 1 4.08 -15.67 17.33
CA MET A 1 3.72 -15.26 15.95
C MET A 1 3.83 -13.75 15.93
N THR A 2 4.71 -13.19 15.12
CA THR A 2 4.89 -11.74 15.03
C THR A 2 3.73 -11.17 14.23
N THR A 3 2.93 -10.32 14.84
CA THR A 3 1.80 -9.63 14.21
C THR A 3 2.31 -8.27 13.75
N ILE A 4 2.08 -7.91 12.49
CA ILE A 4 2.38 -6.57 11.97
C ILE A 4 1.17 -5.65 12.16
N ASP A 5 1.39 -4.35 12.27
CA ASP A 5 0.31 -3.36 12.27
C ASP A 5 0.20 -2.73 10.87
N ILE A 6 -1.01 -2.66 10.32
CA ILE A 6 -1.30 -1.99 9.05
C ILE A 6 -2.23 -0.81 9.32
N TYR A 7 -1.78 0.40 9.02
CA TYR A 7 -2.53 1.63 9.20
C TYR A 7 -3.14 2.09 7.87
N GLY A 8 -4.45 2.29 7.82
CA GLY A 8 -5.11 2.75 6.59
C GLY A 8 -6.64 2.76 6.60
N MET A 9 -7.23 2.76 5.41
CA MET A 9 -8.68 2.68 5.17
C MET A 9 -8.97 1.54 4.20
N ASP A 10 -10.05 0.78 4.41
CA ASP A 10 -10.41 -0.39 3.60
C ASP A 10 -10.61 -0.06 2.11
N LEU A 11 -11.13 1.14 1.79
CA LEU A 11 -11.34 1.57 0.41
C LEU A 11 -10.03 1.85 -0.35
N SER A 12 -8.94 2.09 0.37
CA SER A 12 -7.66 2.46 -0.22
C SER A 12 -7.04 1.28 -0.98
N ALA A 13 -6.89 1.43 -2.30
CA ALA A 13 -6.23 0.43 -3.13
C ALA A 13 -4.81 0.06 -2.65
N PRO A 14 -3.91 0.99 -2.31
CA PRO A 14 -2.56 0.63 -1.84
C PRO A 14 -2.58 -0.06 -0.47
N VAL A 15 -3.56 0.23 0.40
CA VAL A 15 -3.74 -0.52 1.66
C VAL A 15 -4.11 -1.97 1.36
N ARG A 16 -5.02 -2.20 0.41
CA ARG A 16 -5.44 -3.54 -0.01
C ARG A 16 -4.30 -4.36 -0.63
N ILE A 17 -3.35 -3.73 -1.33
CA ILE A 17 -2.14 -4.43 -1.81
C ILE A 17 -1.39 -5.08 -0.65
N VAL A 18 -1.18 -4.35 0.44
CA VAL A 18 -0.48 -4.87 1.63
C VAL A 18 -1.31 -5.94 2.34
N GLN A 19 -2.59 -5.71 2.56
CA GLN A 19 -3.50 -6.67 3.22
C GLN A 19 -3.55 -8.00 2.46
N MET A 20 -3.79 -7.96 1.15
CA MET A 20 -3.84 -9.17 0.32
C MET A 20 -2.49 -9.88 0.30
N THR A 21 -1.38 -9.15 0.25
CA THR A 21 -0.04 -9.75 0.33
C THR A 21 0.15 -10.47 1.67
N ALA A 22 -0.21 -9.84 2.78
CA ALA A 22 -0.15 -10.44 4.11
C ALA A 22 -1.02 -11.70 4.21
N GLU A 23 -2.23 -11.67 3.65
CA GLU A 23 -3.15 -12.82 3.60
C GLU A 23 -2.59 -13.97 2.77
N CYS A 24 -2.05 -13.71 1.57
CA CYS A 24 -1.39 -14.73 0.74
C CYS A 24 -0.21 -15.40 1.46
N LEU A 25 0.48 -14.68 2.34
CA LEU A 25 1.60 -15.16 3.13
C LEU A 25 1.16 -15.82 4.46
N GLY A 26 -0.12 -15.73 4.82
CA GLY A 26 -0.65 -16.19 6.11
C GLY A 26 -0.18 -15.37 7.31
N ILE A 27 0.19 -14.11 7.09
CA ILE A 27 0.60 -13.16 8.15
C ILE A 27 -0.65 -12.65 8.85
N LYS A 28 -0.71 -12.80 10.19
CA LYS A 28 -1.70 -12.11 11.00
C LYS A 28 -1.29 -10.65 11.16
N TYR A 29 -2.23 -9.73 10.99
CA TYR A 29 -1.97 -8.31 11.15
C TYR A 29 -3.08 -7.64 11.96
N ASN A 30 -2.74 -6.58 12.69
CA ASN A 30 -3.73 -5.69 13.29
C ASN A 30 -4.02 -4.55 12.30
N PHE A 31 -5.28 -4.41 11.89
CA PHE A 31 -5.67 -3.27 11.07
C PHE A 31 -6.01 -2.07 11.97
N LYS A 32 -5.31 -0.96 11.77
CA LYS A 32 -5.47 0.30 12.48
C LYS A 32 -6.11 1.29 11.51
N LYS A 33 -7.41 1.56 11.69
CA LYS A 33 -8.11 2.51 10.82
C LYS A 33 -7.51 3.91 10.99
N VAL A 34 -7.33 4.62 9.88
CA VAL A 34 -6.90 6.03 9.83
C VAL A 34 -7.86 6.79 8.94
N ASP A 35 -8.66 7.68 9.52
CA ASP A 35 -9.61 8.50 8.78
C ASP A 35 -8.92 9.71 8.14
N LEU A 36 -8.67 9.62 6.83
CA LEU A 36 -8.06 10.70 6.06
C LEU A 36 -8.98 11.92 5.92
N LEU A 37 -10.30 11.75 5.97
CA LEU A 37 -11.25 12.86 5.86
C LEU A 37 -11.30 13.68 7.16
N ALA A 38 -11.09 13.02 8.29
CA ALA A 38 -10.89 13.67 9.59
C ALA A 38 -9.45 14.19 9.80
N GLY A 39 -8.54 13.93 8.88
CA GLY A 39 -7.14 14.39 8.95
C GLY A 39 -6.27 13.64 9.95
N GLU A 40 -6.64 12.41 10.34
CA GLU A 40 -5.90 11.62 11.33
C GLU A 40 -4.45 11.32 10.91
N ASN A 41 -4.19 11.26 9.60
CA ASN A 41 -2.86 11.09 9.02
C ASN A 41 -1.92 12.31 9.22
N MET A 42 -2.44 13.43 9.72
CA MET A 42 -1.66 14.65 10.00
C MET A 42 -1.31 14.80 11.48
N THR A 43 -1.80 13.89 12.33
CA THR A 43 -1.53 13.94 13.78
C THR A 43 -0.04 13.71 14.08
N PRO A 44 0.53 14.35 15.12
CA PRO A 44 1.91 14.10 15.53
C PRO A 44 2.20 12.61 15.81
N GLU A 45 1.21 11.87 16.30
CA GLU A 45 1.29 10.44 16.55
C GLU A 45 1.46 9.66 15.24
N TYR A 46 0.66 9.96 14.21
CA TYR A 46 0.77 9.31 12.91
C TYR A 46 2.06 9.68 12.17
N LEU A 47 2.46 10.95 12.23
CA LEU A 47 3.68 11.44 11.56
C LEU A 47 4.97 10.82 12.12
N LYS A 48 4.98 10.37 13.38
CA LYS A 48 6.08 9.56 13.95
C LYS A 48 6.20 8.19 13.29
N ILE A 49 5.09 7.63 12.80
CA ILE A 49 5.06 6.36 12.08
C ILE A 49 5.41 6.60 10.61
N ASN A 50 4.71 7.54 9.97
CA ASN A 50 4.88 7.85 8.56
C ASN A 50 4.93 9.37 8.32
N PRO A 51 6.13 9.96 8.16
CA PRO A 51 6.27 11.39 7.93
C PRO A 51 5.72 11.85 6.56
N MET A 52 5.52 10.91 5.61
CA MET A 52 4.90 11.20 4.31
C MET A 52 3.36 11.32 4.40
N HIS A 53 2.79 11.17 5.60
CA HIS A 53 1.37 11.41 5.89
C HIS A 53 0.39 10.74 4.91
N ASN A 54 0.78 9.60 4.34
CA ASN A 54 -0.01 8.83 3.38
C ASN A 54 -0.34 7.44 3.95
N ILE A 55 -1.27 6.72 3.32
CA ILE A 55 -1.59 5.33 3.68
C ILE A 55 -1.30 4.41 2.49
N PRO A 56 -0.91 3.15 2.71
CA PRO A 56 -0.69 2.50 4.01
C PRO A 56 0.60 2.95 4.71
N ALA A 57 0.60 2.88 6.04
CA ALA A 57 1.81 2.73 6.83
C ALA A 57 1.80 1.34 7.49
N VAL A 58 2.96 0.71 7.64
CA VAL A 58 3.10 -0.61 8.25
C VAL A 58 4.18 -0.59 9.31
N VAL A 59 3.92 -1.22 10.44
CA VAL A 59 4.89 -1.39 11.53
C VAL A 59 5.15 -2.87 11.74
N ASP A 60 6.42 -3.24 11.72
CA ASP A 60 6.91 -4.59 11.98
C ASP A 60 8.09 -4.55 12.95
N GLY A 61 7.79 -4.74 14.24
CA GLY A 61 8.74 -4.48 15.32
C GLY A 61 9.11 -3.00 15.37
N ASP A 62 10.40 -2.69 15.29
CA ASP A 62 10.92 -1.32 15.30
C ASP A 62 10.97 -0.67 13.91
N LEU A 63 10.56 -1.39 12.86
CA LEU A 63 10.60 -0.89 11.49
C LEU A 63 9.25 -0.30 11.08
N ASN A 64 9.25 1.02 10.85
CA ASN A 64 8.15 1.73 10.21
C ASN A 64 8.37 1.80 8.70
N MET A 65 7.35 1.45 7.92
CA MET A 65 7.40 1.42 6.47
C MET A 65 6.18 2.12 5.86
N ASN A 66 6.37 2.67 4.67
CA ASN A 66 5.32 3.15 3.78
C ASN A 66 5.64 2.67 2.35
N GLU A 67 4.85 3.10 1.36
CA GLU A 67 4.90 2.62 -0.03
C GLU A 67 4.45 1.15 -0.19
N SER A 68 3.17 0.98 -0.52
CA SER A 68 2.48 -0.32 -0.60
C SER A 68 3.22 -1.42 -1.36
N ARG A 69 3.82 -1.12 -2.52
CA ARG A 69 4.53 -2.09 -3.35
C ARG A 69 5.89 -2.48 -2.75
N ALA A 70 6.59 -1.54 -2.14
CA ALA A 70 7.83 -1.81 -1.42
C ALA A 70 7.57 -2.66 -0.17
N VAL A 71 6.53 -2.31 0.60
CA VAL A 71 6.06 -3.11 1.75
C VAL A 71 5.70 -4.54 1.31
N ALA A 72 4.94 -4.71 0.23
CA ALA A 72 4.58 -6.03 -0.27
C ALA A 72 5.82 -6.87 -0.59
N GLY A 73 6.81 -6.30 -1.29
CA GLY A 73 8.09 -6.96 -1.55
C GLY A 73 8.85 -7.33 -0.28
N TYR A 74 8.86 -6.45 0.73
CA TYR A 74 9.45 -6.73 2.04
C TYR A 74 8.76 -7.92 2.74
N LEU A 75 7.43 -7.94 2.77
CA LEU A 75 6.68 -9.02 3.42
C LEU A 75 6.97 -10.37 2.75
N VAL A 76 6.99 -10.44 1.42
CA VAL A 76 7.33 -11.67 0.70
C VAL A 76 8.78 -12.08 1.00
N ASN A 77 9.72 -11.14 0.98
CA ASN A 77 11.12 -11.44 1.25
C ASN A 77 11.39 -11.94 2.68
N LYS A 78 10.67 -11.40 3.68
CA LYS A 78 10.88 -11.73 5.10
C LYS A 78 10.08 -12.94 5.56
N TYR A 79 8.84 -13.08 5.10
CA TYR A 79 7.87 -14.06 5.60
C TYR A 79 7.47 -15.13 4.58
N GLY A 80 7.86 -14.98 3.32
CA GLY A 80 7.61 -15.96 2.27
C GLY A 80 8.19 -17.33 2.61
N LYS A 81 7.35 -18.37 2.52
CA LYS A 81 7.79 -19.77 2.64
C LYS A 81 8.53 -20.24 1.39
N ASP A 82 8.18 -19.66 0.26
CA ASP A 82 8.86 -19.78 -1.03
C ASP A 82 8.90 -18.38 -1.67
N ASP A 83 9.51 -18.28 -2.85
CA ASP A 83 9.66 -17.03 -3.57
C ASP A 83 8.69 -16.89 -4.75
N LYS A 84 7.60 -17.69 -4.83
CA LYS A 84 6.72 -17.69 -6.01
C LYS A 84 6.03 -16.35 -6.28
N LEU A 85 5.66 -15.62 -5.23
CA LEU A 85 5.03 -14.30 -5.36
C LEU A 85 6.02 -13.20 -5.76
N TYR A 86 7.28 -13.37 -5.37
CA TYR A 86 8.36 -12.44 -5.66
C TYR A 86 9.65 -13.25 -5.82
N PRO A 87 9.93 -13.79 -7.04
CA PRO A 87 11.04 -14.74 -7.28
C PRO A 87 12.43 -14.12 -7.23
N LYS A 88 13.39 -14.72 -6.52
CA LYS A 88 14.73 -14.11 -6.30
C LYS A 88 15.63 -14.08 -7.53
N ASP A 89 15.34 -14.91 -8.52
CA ASP A 89 16.02 -14.89 -9.82
C ASP A 89 15.97 -13.48 -10.44
N PRO A 90 17.11 -12.86 -10.79
CA PRO A 90 17.14 -11.46 -11.25
C PRO A 90 16.30 -11.20 -12.49
N VAL A 91 16.25 -12.14 -13.44
CA VAL A 91 15.50 -11.96 -14.69
C VAL A 91 13.99 -12.00 -14.42
N THR A 92 13.55 -12.94 -13.58
CA THR A 92 12.14 -13.06 -13.20
C THR A 92 11.71 -11.90 -12.30
N ARG A 93 12.55 -11.53 -11.31
CA ARG A 93 12.37 -10.35 -10.45
C ARG A 93 12.19 -9.09 -11.29
N TYR A 94 13.02 -8.89 -12.32
CA TYR A 94 12.92 -7.74 -13.21
C TYR A 94 11.52 -7.59 -13.81
N TYR A 95 10.90 -8.68 -14.29
CA TYR A 95 9.56 -8.60 -14.85
C TYR A 95 8.51 -8.24 -13.81
N VAL A 96 8.63 -8.74 -12.57
CA VAL A 96 7.72 -8.35 -11.48
C VAL A 96 7.88 -6.87 -11.15
N ASP A 97 9.11 -6.42 -10.96
CA ASP A 97 9.44 -5.03 -10.63
C ASP A 97 8.97 -4.09 -11.74
N HIS A 98 9.22 -4.44 -13.00
CA HIS A 98 8.72 -3.70 -14.15
C HIS A 98 7.20 -3.52 -14.09
N ARG A 99 6.43 -4.57 -13.74
CA ARG A 99 4.97 -4.47 -13.61
C ARG A 99 4.56 -3.64 -12.39
N LEU A 100 5.26 -3.73 -11.27
CA LEU A 100 5.01 -2.89 -10.08
C LEU A 100 5.25 -1.40 -10.38
N TYR A 101 6.31 -1.06 -11.10
CA TYR A 101 6.60 0.31 -11.50
C TYR A 101 5.64 0.83 -12.57
N PHE A 102 5.27 0.00 -13.55
CA PHE A 102 4.20 0.33 -14.50
C PHE A 102 2.87 0.59 -13.79
N ASP A 103 2.52 -0.27 -12.84
CA ASP A 103 1.29 -0.14 -12.06
C ASP A 103 1.28 1.17 -11.27
N MET A 104 2.37 1.48 -10.55
CA MET A 104 2.49 2.73 -9.80
C MET A 104 2.48 3.98 -10.69
N GLY A 105 3.33 4.01 -11.73
CA GLY A 105 3.62 5.22 -12.49
C GLY A 105 2.66 5.48 -13.66
N VAL A 106 1.97 4.45 -14.15
CA VAL A 106 1.11 4.54 -15.34
C VAL A 106 -0.32 4.14 -15.00
N LEU A 107 -0.55 2.89 -14.59
CA LEU A 107 -1.90 2.36 -14.44
C LEU A 107 -2.67 3.03 -13.29
N TYR A 108 -2.11 3.00 -12.08
CA TYR A 108 -2.73 3.57 -10.90
C TYR A 108 -2.84 5.08 -10.99
N LYS A 109 -1.86 5.74 -11.62
CA LYS A 109 -1.93 7.16 -11.91
C LYS A 109 -3.11 7.48 -12.83
N ALA A 110 -3.22 6.81 -13.98
CA ALA A 110 -4.32 7.03 -14.91
C ALA A 110 -5.68 6.71 -14.28
N PHE A 111 -5.76 5.66 -13.47
CA PHE A 111 -6.94 5.35 -12.68
C PHE A 111 -7.31 6.50 -11.74
N GLY A 112 -6.35 7.02 -10.97
CA GLY A 112 -6.56 8.14 -10.05
C GLY A 112 -7.02 9.40 -10.77
N ASP A 113 -6.38 9.75 -11.89
CA ASP A 113 -6.72 10.92 -12.70
C ASP A 113 -8.18 10.89 -13.23
N ILE A 114 -8.73 9.69 -13.47
CA ILE A 114 -10.10 9.52 -13.99
C ILE A 114 -11.12 9.34 -12.85
N VAL A 115 -10.81 8.48 -11.88
CA VAL A 115 -11.78 8.01 -10.89
C VAL A 115 -11.90 8.95 -9.70
N TYR A 116 -10.79 9.53 -9.22
CA TYR A 116 -10.83 10.39 -8.04
C TYR A 116 -11.63 11.68 -8.23
N PRO A 117 -11.56 12.39 -9.38
CA PRO A 117 -12.42 13.55 -9.60
C PRO A 117 -13.92 13.21 -9.55
N VAL A 118 -14.31 12.04 -10.05
CA VAL A 118 -15.71 11.58 -9.99
C VAL A 118 -16.09 11.21 -8.56
N MET A 119 -15.23 10.48 -7.86
CA MET A 119 -15.48 10.00 -6.49
C MET A 119 -15.53 11.14 -5.45
N PHE A 120 -14.67 12.14 -5.60
CA PHE A 120 -14.53 13.25 -4.64
C PHE A 120 -15.12 14.57 -5.17
N GLY A 121 -15.95 14.53 -6.21
CA GLY A 121 -16.75 15.66 -6.67
C GLY A 121 -15.97 16.79 -7.35
N SER A 122 -14.74 16.54 -7.81
CA SER A 122 -13.92 17.51 -8.54
C SER A 122 -14.19 17.52 -10.05
N PHE A 123 -14.95 16.54 -10.56
CA PHE A 123 -15.30 16.43 -11.97
C PHE A 123 -16.39 17.46 -12.34
N LYS A 124 -16.01 18.48 -13.12
CA LYS A 124 -16.97 19.35 -13.79
C LYS A 124 -17.24 18.74 -15.18
N ALA A 125 -18.40 18.14 -15.37
CA ALA A 125 -18.83 17.76 -16.71
C ALA A 125 -18.90 19.04 -17.57
N GLU A 126 -18.21 19.06 -18.71
CA GLU A 126 -18.46 20.09 -19.72
C GLU A 126 -19.92 19.97 -20.16
N GLN A 127 -20.73 20.96 -19.79
CA GLN A 127 -22.06 21.11 -20.36
C GLN A 127 -21.88 21.45 -21.83
N LYS A 128 -22.17 20.49 -22.72
CA LYS A 128 -22.43 20.76 -24.13
C LYS A 128 -23.89 21.05 -24.36
#